data_AF-A0A0R2T668-F1
#
_entry.id   AF-A0A0R2T668-F1
#
_cell.length_a   1.000
_cell.length_b   1.000
_cell.length_c   1.000
_cell.angle_alpha   90.00
_cell.angle_beta   90.00
_cell.angle_gamma   90.00
#
_symmetry.space_group_name_H-M   'P 1'
#
loop_
_entity.id
_entity.type
_entity.pdbx_description
1 polymer ?
#
loop_
_entity_poly.entity_id
_entity_poly.type
_entity_poly.pdbx_seq_one_letter_code
_entity_poly.pdbx_strand_id
1 'polypeptide(L)'
;MIVDILKAIIELGLPLALLSWLIFMRLFISGELDRQSDRKGIERGVKKIKASFKGEKKRTFAEKSKTDLVFEKWMYFGSGFYGLAALWTLVVIEVSELIGFVFNFPGLDALFGDGLIAFLFNLAMNQLSNLISAFVWFSYWDGSMLIWVLVAYAGYLAGIEAARRNLQVSKEALLERVRRKPSD
;
A
#
# COMPACT_ATOMS: atom_id res chain seq x y z
N MET A 1 16.35 15.19 14.56
CA MET A 1 16.59 13.72 14.56
C MET A 1 15.47 12.93 15.20
N ILE A 2 15.18 13.06 16.52
CA ILE A 2 14.09 12.28 17.16
C ILE A 2 12.71 12.62 16.57
N VAL A 3 12.42 13.92 16.38
CA VAL A 3 11.18 14.38 15.76
C VAL A 3 11.04 13.85 14.32
N ASP A 4 12.12 13.85 13.54
CA ASP A 4 12.13 13.37 12.16
C ASP A 4 11.85 11.86 12.08
N ILE A 5 12.38 11.08 13.04
CA ILE A 5 12.10 9.65 13.15
C ILE A 5 10.63 9.42 13.52
N LEU A 6 10.09 10.17 14.49
CA LEU A 6 8.68 10.05 14.88
C LEU A 6 7.74 10.40 13.72
N LYS A 7 8.03 11.48 12.99
CA LYS A 7 7.29 11.84 11.77
C LYS A 7 7.36 10.71 10.74
N ALA A 8 8.55 10.19 10.48
CA ALA A 8 8.71 9.09 9.53
C ALA A 8 7.95 7.82 9.94
N ILE A 9 7.88 7.53 11.24
CA ILE A 9 7.10 6.40 11.76
C ILE A 9 5.62 6.63 11.49
N ILE A 10 5.09 7.81 11.81
CA ILE A 10 3.66 8.10 11.69
C ILE A 10 3.23 8.20 10.23
N GLU A 11 3.97 8.93 9.41
CA GLU A 11 3.57 9.29 8.06
C GLU A 11 3.85 8.19 7.03
N LEU A 12 4.81 7.30 7.29
CA LEU A 12 5.21 6.26 6.33
C LEU A 12 5.38 4.88 6.96
N GLY A 13 6.04 4.77 8.12
CA GLY A 13 6.30 3.48 8.78
C GLY A 13 5.03 2.71 9.16
N LEU A 14 4.13 3.33 9.92
CA LEU A 14 2.87 2.74 10.37
C LEU A 14 1.92 2.44 9.21
N PRO A 15 1.71 3.35 8.23
CA PRO A 15 0.94 3.03 7.04
C PRO A 15 1.51 1.85 6.26
N LEU A 16 2.84 1.77 6.06
CA LEU A 16 3.43 0.63 5.37
C LEU A 16 3.31 -0.67 6.16
N ALA A 17 3.41 -0.62 7.50
CA ALA A 17 3.14 -1.78 8.33
C ALA A 17 1.70 -2.27 8.16
N LEU A 18 0.72 -1.37 8.18
CA LEU A 18 -0.68 -1.71 8.02
C LEU A 18 -0.99 -2.26 6.61
N LEU A 19 -0.53 -1.58 5.56
CA LEU A 19 -0.77 -2.01 4.18
C LEU A 19 -0.08 -3.34 3.88
N SER A 20 1.16 -3.50 4.33
CA SER A 20 1.90 -4.76 4.21
C SER A 20 1.17 -5.87 4.97
N TRP A 21 0.72 -5.61 6.19
CA TRP A 21 -0.07 -6.57 6.95
C TRP A 21 -1.33 -7.01 6.21
N LEU A 22 -2.14 -6.07 5.70
CA LEU A 22 -3.38 -6.38 4.97
C LEU A 22 -3.12 -7.25 3.72
N ILE A 23 -2.11 -6.87 2.93
CA ILE A 23 -1.76 -7.56 1.69
C ILE A 23 -1.23 -8.97 1.98
N PHE A 24 -0.25 -9.09 2.88
CA PHE A 24 0.38 -10.38 3.14
C PHE A 24 -0.52 -11.31 3.95
N MET A 25 -1.41 -10.77 4.80
CA MET A 25 -2.45 -11.56 5.45
C MET A 25 -3.34 -12.24 4.41
N ARG A 26 -3.83 -11.49 3.40
CA ARG A 26 -4.61 -12.06 2.29
C ARG A 26 -3.85 -13.18 1.60
N LEU A 27 -2.59 -12.95 1.22
CA LEU A 27 -1.76 -13.92 0.50
C LEU A 27 -1.44 -15.17 1.31
N PHE A 28 -1.23 -15.04 2.62
CA PHE A 28 -1.00 -16.19 3.50
C PHE A 28 -2.28 -16.96 3.83
N ILE A 29 -3.45 -16.30 3.83
CA ILE A 29 -4.75 -16.95 4.00
C ILE A 29 -5.15 -17.71 2.73
N SER A 30 -4.98 -17.10 1.55
CA SER A 30 -5.32 -17.74 0.28
C SER A 30 -4.39 -18.90 -0.09
N GLY A 31 -3.25 -19.03 0.59
CA GLY A 31 -2.24 -20.06 0.31
C GLY A 31 -1.38 -19.74 -0.90
N GLU A 32 -1.53 -18.56 -1.49
CA GLU A 32 -0.69 -18.08 -2.59
C GLU A 32 0.77 -17.88 -2.16
N LEU A 33 1.00 -17.61 -0.88
CA LEU A 33 2.33 -17.60 -0.26
C LEU A 33 2.43 -18.66 0.83
N ASP A 34 3.51 -19.43 0.78
CA ASP A 34 3.91 -20.28 1.89
C ASP A 34 4.48 -19.44 3.03
N ARG A 35 4.07 -19.79 4.24
CA ARG A 35 4.38 -19.05 5.47
C ARG A 35 5.75 -19.42 6.04
N GLN A 36 6.20 -20.66 5.79
CA GLN A 36 7.51 -21.15 6.25
C GLN A 36 8.65 -20.71 5.34
N SER A 37 8.32 -20.24 4.14
CA SER A 37 9.27 -19.65 3.22
C SER A 37 10.05 -18.52 3.88
N ASP A 38 11.36 -18.54 3.63
CA ASP A 38 12.24 -17.45 3.98
C ASP A 38 11.89 -16.19 3.18
N ARG A 39 12.55 -15.08 3.49
CA ARG A 39 12.25 -13.81 2.86
C ARG A 39 12.43 -13.84 1.33
N LYS A 40 13.45 -14.54 0.84
CA LYS A 40 13.66 -14.71 -0.61
C LYS A 40 12.55 -15.57 -1.23
N GLY A 41 12.07 -16.59 -0.53
CA GLY A 41 10.92 -17.39 -0.91
C GLY A 41 9.64 -16.55 -1.05
N ILE A 42 9.36 -15.69 -0.07
CA ILE A 42 8.23 -14.74 -0.12
C ILE A 42 8.36 -13.82 -1.32
N GLU A 43 9.52 -13.21 -1.55
CA GLU A 43 9.72 -12.31 -2.68
C GLU A 43 9.53 -13.02 -4.03
N ARG A 44 10.03 -14.25 -4.16
CA ARG A 44 9.82 -15.08 -5.36
C ARG A 44 8.35 -15.43 -5.54
N GLY A 45 7.64 -15.77 -4.46
CA GLY A 45 6.21 -16.05 -4.49
C GLY A 45 5.41 -14.84 -4.99
N VAL A 46 5.70 -13.65 -4.47
CA VAL A 46 5.04 -12.41 -4.92
C VAL A 46 5.34 -12.12 -6.39
N LYS A 47 6.58 -12.33 -6.86
CA LYS A 47 6.92 -12.19 -8.30
C LYS A 47 6.13 -13.16 -9.17
N LYS A 48 5.94 -14.42 -8.73
CA LYS A 48 5.09 -15.39 -9.45
C LYS A 48 3.65 -14.94 -9.51
N ILE A 49 3.09 -14.48 -8.39
CA ILE A 49 1.73 -13.94 -8.31
C ILE A 49 1.56 -12.76 -9.27
N LYS A 50 2.52 -11.81 -9.31
CA LYS A 50 2.51 -10.68 -10.25
C LYS A 50 2.52 -11.14 -11.71
N ALA A 51 3.29 -12.17 -12.04
CA ALA A 51 3.35 -12.71 -13.39
C ALA A 51 1.98 -13.28 -13.81
N SER A 52 1.31 -14.04 -12.93
CA SER A 52 -0.05 -14.55 -13.17
C SER A 52 -1.07 -13.42 -13.27
N PHE A 53 -0.96 -12.40 -12.42
CA PHE A 53 -1.88 -11.25 -12.39
C PHE A 53 -1.93 -10.48 -13.73
N LYS A 54 -0.84 -10.46 -14.51
CA LYS A 54 -0.82 -9.80 -15.83
C LYS A 54 -1.77 -10.43 -16.85
N GLY A 55 -2.06 -11.73 -16.72
CA GLY A 55 -2.91 -12.49 -17.64
C GLY A 55 -4.34 -12.67 -17.18
N GLU A 56 -4.68 -12.25 -15.96
CA GLU A 56 -6.01 -12.48 -15.39
C GLU A 56 -7.03 -11.44 -15.85
N LYS A 57 -8.26 -11.91 -16.11
CA LYS A 57 -9.41 -11.03 -16.36
C LYS A 57 -9.73 -10.27 -15.08
N LYS A 58 -9.55 -8.95 -15.12
CA LYS A 58 -9.83 -8.07 -13.98
C LYS A 58 -11.33 -8.10 -13.67
N ARG A 59 -11.65 -8.34 -12.41
CA ARG A 59 -13.03 -8.25 -11.89
C ARG A 59 -13.57 -6.83 -12.05
N THR A 60 -14.89 -6.67 -12.07
CA THR A 60 -15.51 -5.34 -12.09
C THR A 60 -15.35 -4.65 -10.73
N PHE A 61 -15.51 -3.33 -10.68
CA PHE A 61 -15.34 -2.58 -9.41
C PHE A 61 -16.32 -3.04 -8.32
N ALA A 62 -17.57 -3.36 -8.70
CA ALA A 62 -18.60 -3.83 -7.78
C ALA A 62 -18.30 -5.20 -7.14
N GLU A 63 -17.43 -6.01 -7.76
CA GLU A 63 -17.07 -7.35 -7.30
C GLU A 63 -15.79 -7.37 -6.42
N LYS A 64 -15.12 -6.22 -6.26
CA LYS A 64 -13.83 -6.14 -5.56
C LYS A 64 -14.03 -5.80 -4.09
N SER A 65 -13.36 -6.55 -3.22
CA SER A 65 -13.19 -6.12 -1.84
C SER A 65 -12.23 -4.92 -1.77
N LYS A 66 -12.27 -4.17 -0.67
CA LYS A 66 -11.31 -3.08 -0.42
C LYS A 66 -9.85 -3.58 -0.47
N THR A 67 -9.61 -4.78 0.04
CA THR A 67 -8.29 -5.41 0.02
C THR A 67 -7.84 -5.78 -1.40
N ASP A 68 -8.77 -6.18 -2.27
CA ASP A 68 -8.47 -6.45 -3.68
C ASP A 68 -8.06 -5.17 -4.42
N LEU A 69 -8.70 -4.03 -4.14
CA LEU A 69 -8.34 -2.75 -4.74
C LEU A 69 -6.90 -2.33 -4.36
N VAL A 70 -6.57 -2.42 -3.06
CA VAL A 70 -5.22 -2.10 -2.57
C VAL A 70 -4.19 -3.07 -3.18
N PHE A 71 -4.51 -4.37 -3.23
CA PHE A 71 -3.66 -5.39 -3.82
C PHE A 71 -3.37 -5.15 -5.30
N GLU A 72 -4.40 -4.85 -6.11
CA GLU A 72 -4.23 -4.56 -7.53
C GLU A 72 -3.36 -3.32 -7.74
N LYS A 73 -3.62 -2.24 -7.00
CA LYS A 73 -2.80 -1.02 -7.04
C LYS A 73 -1.34 -1.33 -6.70
N TRP A 74 -1.09 -2.09 -5.64
CA TRP A 74 0.25 -2.53 -5.29
C TRP A 74 0.93 -3.36 -6.39
N MET A 75 0.18 -4.22 -7.09
CA MET A 75 0.70 -4.98 -8.24
C MET A 75 1.15 -4.06 -9.39
N TYR A 76 0.39 -3.00 -9.71
CA TYR A 76 0.81 -2.01 -10.70
C TYR A 76 2.08 -1.26 -10.27
N PHE A 77 2.19 -0.89 -9.00
CA PHE A 77 3.32 -0.12 -8.48
C PHE A 77 4.60 -0.94 -8.26
N GLY A 78 4.58 -2.25 -8.46
CA GLY A 78 5.81 -3.06 -8.39
C GLY A 78 5.70 -4.35 -7.59
N SER A 79 4.64 -4.55 -6.81
CA SER A 79 4.40 -5.71 -5.92
C SER A 79 5.47 -5.92 -4.83
N GLY A 80 6.23 -4.90 -4.45
CA GLY A 80 7.27 -5.01 -3.43
C GLY A 80 7.26 -3.82 -2.48
N PHE A 81 8.29 -3.75 -1.64
CA PHE A 81 8.50 -2.63 -0.70
C PHE A 81 8.43 -1.27 -1.42
N TYR A 82 9.26 -1.07 -2.44
CA TYR A 82 9.35 0.20 -3.16
C TYR A 82 8.02 0.62 -3.78
N GLY A 83 7.31 -0.33 -4.39
CA GLY A 83 5.99 -0.08 -4.97
C GLY A 83 4.94 0.26 -3.91
N LEU A 84 5.01 -0.34 -2.73
CA LEU A 84 4.09 -0.01 -1.65
C LEU A 84 4.35 1.38 -1.06
N ALA A 85 5.62 1.75 -0.91
CA ALA A 85 6.02 3.10 -0.49
C ALA A 85 5.57 4.17 -1.49
N ALA A 86 5.79 3.94 -2.79
CA ALA A 86 5.33 4.82 -3.84
C ALA A 86 3.78 4.94 -3.87
N LEU A 87 3.07 3.81 -3.78
CA LEU A 87 1.61 3.81 -3.74
C LEU A 87 1.06 4.62 -2.56
N TRP A 88 1.62 4.40 -1.36
CA TRP A 88 1.18 5.15 -0.18
C TRP A 88 1.47 6.65 -0.30
N THR A 89 2.65 7.00 -0.81
CA THR A 89 3.02 8.41 -1.03
C THR A 89 2.08 9.08 -2.02
N LEU A 90 1.68 8.38 -3.10
CA LEU A 90 0.68 8.89 -4.03
C LEU A 90 -0.67 9.15 -3.32
N VAL A 91 -1.11 8.21 -2.47
CA VAL A 91 -2.34 8.38 -1.69
C VAL A 91 -2.26 9.62 -0.80
N VAL A 92 -1.12 9.85 -0.13
CA VAL A 92 -0.93 11.04 0.71
C VAL A 92 -1.02 12.32 -0.11
N ILE A 93 -0.35 12.36 -1.28
CA ILE A 93 -0.39 13.51 -2.18
C ILE A 93 -1.82 13.79 -2.64
N GLU A 94 -2.49 12.80 -3.24
CA GLU A 94 -3.83 12.96 -3.81
C GLU A 94 -4.88 13.35 -2.75
N VAL A 95 -4.80 12.76 -1.55
CA VAL A 95 -5.72 13.10 -0.45
C VAL A 95 -5.47 14.51 0.06
N SER A 96 -4.20 14.92 0.20
CA SER A 96 -3.85 16.26 0.67
C SER A 96 -4.28 17.33 -0.32
N GLU A 97 -4.07 17.09 -1.62
CA GLU A 97 -4.53 17.98 -2.68
C GLU A 97 -6.05 18.05 -2.76
N LEU A 98 -6.75 16.92 -2.64
CA LEU A 98 -8.21 16.88 -2.63
C LEU A 98 -8.76 17.67 -1.44
N ILE A 99 -8.20 17.46 -0.24
CA ILE A 99 -8.55 18.24 0.95
C ILE A 99 -8.30 19.73 0.68
N GLY A 100 -7.11 20.09 0.19
CA GLY A 100 -6.74 21.47 -0.12
C GLY A 100 -7.70 22.12 -1.11
N PHE A 101 -8.08 21.41 -2.18
CA PHE A 101 -9.02 21.84 -3.19
C PHE A 101 -10.43 22.04 -2.63
N VAL A 102 -10.91 21.13 -1.77
CA VAL A 102 -12.24 21.23 -1.16
C VAL A 102 -12.32 22.43 -0.22
N PHE A 103 -11.31 22.63 0.62
CA PHE A 103 -11.32 23.72 1.61
C PHE A 103 -10.95 25.08 1.02
N ASN A 104 -10.19 25.11 -0.09
CA ASN A 104 -9.77 26.33 -0.78
C ASN A 104 -10.26 26.32 -2.22
N PHE A 105 -11.54 25.99 -2.43
CA PHE A 105 -12.11 25.87 -3.77
C PHE A 105 -12.03 27.22 -4.49
N PRO A 106 -11.30 27.31 -5.62
CA PRO A 106 -10.99 28.59 -6.26
C PRO A 106 -12.18 29.19 -7.04
N GLY A 107 -13.30 28.47 -7.14
CA GLY A 107 -14.45 28.87 -7.95
C GLY A 107 -14.36 28.34 -9.39
N LEU A 108 -15.52 28.21 -10.04
CA LEU A 108 -15.58 27.68 -11.41
C LEU A 108 -14.91 28.62 -12.43
N ASP A 109 -15.04 29.93 -12.25
CA ASP A 109 -14.44 30.92 -13.14
C ASP A 109 -12.91 30.82 -13.14
N ALA A 110 -12.30 30.57 -11.97
CA ALA A 110 -10.86 30.36 -11.87
C ALA A 110 -10.41 29.02 -12.48
N LEU A 111 -11.25 27.98 -12.42
CA LEU A 111 -10.94 26.66 -12.98
C LEU A 111 -11.07 26.61 -14.50
N PHE A 112 -12.07 27.31 -15.05
CA PHE A 112 -12.43 27.24 -16.46
C PHE A 112 -12.17 28.54 -17.22
N GLY A 113 -11.59 29.56 -16.59
CA GLY A 113 -11.31 30.87 -17.19
C GLY A 113 -10.45 30.80 -18.45
N ASP A 114 -9.48 29.87 -18.46
CA ASP A 114 -8.62 29.59 -19.63
C ASP A 114 -9.22 28.53 -20.58
N GLY A 115 -10.45 28.08 -20.31
CA GLY A 115 -11.19 27.09 -21.07
C GLY A 115 -10.97 25.64 -20.61
N LEU A 116 -11.86 24.75 -21.09
CA LEU A 116 -11.88 23.34 -20.70
C LEU A 116 -10.59 22.58 -21.09
N ILE A 117 -9.99 22.91 -22.24
CA ILE A 117 -8.77 22.23 -22.71
C ILE A 117 -7.60 22.54 -21.78
N ALA A 118 -7.42 23.81 -21.39
CA ALA A 118 -6.38 24.22 -20.45
C ALA A 118 -6.59 23.56 -19.07
N PHE A 119 -7.84 23.52 -18.60
CA PHE A 119 -8.18 22.80 -17.37
C PHE A 119 -7.78 21.32 -17.42
N LEU A 120 -8.17 20.58 -18.47
CA LEU A 120 -7.85 19.16 -18.61
C LEU A 120 -6.34 18.92 -18.73
N PHE A 121 -5.63 19.81 -19.44
CA PHE A 121 -4.18 19.75 -19.57
C PHE A 121 -3.49 19.96 -18.21
N ASN A 122 -3.87 21.01 -17.47
CA ASN A 122 -3.34 21.28 -16.14
C ASN A 122 -3.63 20.13 -15.17
N LEU A 123 -4.86 19.59 -15.20
CA LEU A 123 -5.23 18.42 -14.42
C LEU A 123 -4.32 17.23 -14.76
N ALA A 124 -4.11 16.94 -16.05
CA ALA A 124 -3.24 15.84 -16.47
C ALA A 124 -1.78 16.05 -16.05
N MET A 125 -1.25 17.27 -16.18
CA MET A 125 0.11 17.61 -15.77
C MET A 125 0.30 17.50 -14.25
N ASN A 126 -0.68 17.91 -13.46
CA ASN A 126 -0.66 17.75 -12.00
C ASN A 126 -0.65 16.26 -11.62
N GLN A 127 -1.52 15.45 -12.24
CA GLN A 127 -1.53 14.00 -11.99
C GLN A 127 -0.20 13.32 -12.37
N LEU A 128 0.42 13.76 -13.47
CA LEU A 128 1.75 13.28 -13.86
C LEU A 128 2.82 13.67 -12.82
N SER A 129 2.81 14.92 -12.35
CA SER A 129 3.72 15.40 -11.30
C SER A 129 3.58 14.61 -10.00
N ASN A 130 2.34 14.33 -9.58
CA ASN A 130 2.06 13.55 -8.38
C ASN A 130 2.58 12.12 -8.51
N LEU A 131 2.37 11.51 -9.68
CA LEU A 131 2.89 10.18 -9.96
C LEU A 131 4.42 10.14 -9.90
N ILE A 132 5.09 11.11 -10.52
CA ILE A 132 6.56 11.23 -10.46
C ILE A 132 7.04 11.40 -9.02
N SER A 133 6.41 12.30 -8.27
CA SER A 133 6.74 12.56 -6.85
C SER A 133 6.57 11.31 -5.99
N ALA A 134 5.53 10.51 -6.25
CA ALA A 134 5.33 9.23 -5.60
C ALA A 134 6.41 8.19 -5.96
N PHE A 135 6.89 8.16 -7.20
CA PHE A 135 8.02 7.29 -7.57
C PHE A 135 9.33 7.74 -6.92
N VAL A 136 9.54 9.05 -6.75
CA VAL A 136 10.69 9.60 -6.02
C VAL A 136 10.31 9.91 -4.56
N TRP A 137 9.46 9.07 -3.94
CA TRP A 137 8.89 9.33 -2.62
C TRP A 137 9.93 9.64 -1.54
N PHE A 138 11.13 9.08 -1.62
CA PHE A 138 12.18 9.29 -0.62
C PHE A 138 12.71 10.74 -0.60
N SER A 139 12.39 11.55 -1.62
CA SER A 139 12.64 12.99 -1.65
C SER A 139 11.37 13.83 -1.47
N TYR A 140 10.19 13.21 -1.44
CA TYR A 140 8.93 13.91 -1.18
C TYR A 140 8.81 14.31 0.29
N TRP A 141 9.26 13.43 1.19
CA TRP A 141 9.15 13.66 2.62
C TRP A 141 10.29 14.55 3.14
N ASP A 142 9.95 15.54 3.97
CA ASP A 142 10.94 16.45 4.56
C ASP A 142 11.93 15.72 5.46
N GLY A 143 13.22 16.04 5.31
CA GLY A 143 14.30 15.54 6.17
C GLY A 143 15.20 14.51 5.51
N SER A 144 15.79 13.61 6.31
CA SER A 144 16.81 12.68 5.82
C SER A 144 16.20 11.52 5.03
N MET A 145 16.58 11.41 3.75
CA MET A 145 16.26 10.27 2.88
C MET A 145 16.53 8.92 3.56
N LEU A 146 17.65 8.80 4.29
CA LEU A 146 18.03 7.56 4.98
C LEU A 146 17.02 7.18 6.06
N ILE A 147 16.55 8.16 6.84
CA ILE A 147 15.54 7.92 7.89
C ILE A 147 14.24 7.43 7.25
N TRP A 148 13.77 8.11 6.21
CA TRP A 148 12.57 7.72 5.48
C TRP A 148 12.65 6.30 4.93
N VAL A 149 13.75 5.96 4.27
CA VAL A 149 13.96 4.62 3.70
C VAL A 149 14.00 3.54 4.77
N LEU A 150 14.76 3.76 5.85
CA LEU A 150 14.90 2.77 6.93
C LEU A 150 13.59 2.55 7.68
N VAL A 151 12.88 3.62 8.02
CA VAL A 151 11.61 3.54 8.75
C VAL A 151 10.51 2.91 7.90
N ALA A 152 10.39 3.31 6.63
CA ALA A 152 9.44 2.70 5.69
C ALA A 152 9.70 1.19 5.56
N TYR A 153 10.97 0.81 5.41
CA TYR A 153 11.36 -0.58 5.26
C TYR A 153 11.12 -1.41 6.53
N ALA A 154 11.42 -0.84 7.70
CA ALA A 154 11.12 -1.46 8.99
C ALA A 154 9.61 -1.68 9.15
N GLY A 155 8.78 -0.69 8.82
CA GLY A 155 7.33 -0.80 8.81
C GLY A 155 6.84 -1.90 7.87
N TYR A 156 7.34 -1.90 6.62
CA TYR A 156 7.02 -2.94 5.64
C TYR A 156 7.30 -4.35 6.17
N LEU A 157 8.49 -4.58 6.76
CA LEU A 157 8.86 -5.87 7.34
C LEU A 157 8.00 -6.25 8.55
N ALA A 158 7.74 -5.29 9.44
CA ALA A 158 6.88 -5.49 10.60
C ALA A 158 5.47 -5.95 10.20
N GLY A 159 4.90 -5.37 9.15
CA GLY A 159 3.61 -5.77 8.60
C GLY A 159 3.58 -7.21 8.08
N ILE A 160 4.61 -7.64 7.33
CA ILE A 160 4.73 -9.03 6.84
C ILE A 160 4.79 -10.00 8.02
N GLU A 161 5.64 -9.71 9.00
CA GLU A 161 5.86 -10.59 10.14
C GLU A 161 4.61 -10.67 11.03
N ALA A 162 3.91 -9.56 11.25
CA ALA A 162 2.62 -9.54 11.94
C ALA A 162 1.58 -10.39 11.19
N ALA A 163 1.54 -10.32 9.85
CA ALA A 163 0.60 -11.10 9.06
C ALA A 163 0.89 -12.61 9.16
N ARG A 164 2.17 -12.98 9.17
CA ARG A 164 2.61 -14.36 9.35
C ARG A 164 2.19 -14.91 10.73
N ARG A 165 2.41 -14.14 11.80
CA ARG A 165 2.13 -14.57 13.20
C ARG A 165 0.66 -14.62 13.55
N ASN A 166 -0.16 -13.66 13.11
CA ASN A 166 -1.59 -13.62 13.44
C ASN A 166 -2.35 -14.89 13.03
N LEU A 167 -1.89 -15.58 11.97
CA LEU A 167 -2.48 -16.83 11.52
C LEU A 167 -1.99 -18.07 12.29
N GLN A 168 -0.87 -17.99 12.99
CA GLN A 168 -0.44 -19.06 13.91
C GLN A 168 -1.38 -19.12 15.13
N VAL A 169 -1.65 -17.96 15.73
CA VAL A 169 -2.58 -17.82 16.86
C VAL A 169 -3.99 -18.33 16.48
N SER A 170 -4.47 -18.00 15.28
CA SER A 170 -5.78 -18.50 14.81
C SER A 170 -5.81 -20.03 14.64
N LYS A 171 -4.75 -20.64 14.08
CA LYS A 171 -4.65 -22.09 13.91
C LYS A 171 -4.52 -22.83 15.24
N GLU A 172 -3.67 -22.35 16.14
CA GLU A 172 -3.50 -22.92 17.48
C GLU A 172 -4.80 -22.83 18.27
N ALA A 173 -5.47 -21.68 18.24
CA ALA A 173 -6.78 -21.50 18.87
C ALA A 173 -7.87 -22.40 18.25
N LEU A 174 -7.86 -22.61 16.92
CA LEU A 174 -8.77 -23.54 16.24
C LEU A 174 -8.47 -25.00 16.61
N LEU A 175 -7.19 -25.40 16.64
CA LEU A 175 -6.77 -26.73 17.03
C LEU A 175 -7.11 -27.00 18.50
N GLU A 176 -6.94 -26.02 19.39
CA GLU A 176 -7.39 -26.12 20.78
C GLU A 176 -8.91 -26.27 20.87
N ARG A 177 -9.69 -25.53 20.08
CA ARG A 177 -11.16 -25.68 20.05
C ARG A 177 -11.60 -27.05 19.55
N VAL A 178 -10.95 -27.59 18.52
CA VAL A 178 -11.23 -28.95 18.01
C VAL A 178 -10.81 -30.00 19.04
N ARG A 179 -9.65 -29.85 19.67
CA ARG A 179 -9.15 -30.76 20.71
C ARG A 179 -10.01 -30.73 21.99
N ARG A 180 -10.65 -29.61 22.29
CA ARG A 180 -11.58 -29.44 23.41
C ARG A 180 -13.00 -29.91 23.11
N LYS A 181 -13.34 -30.25 21.87
CA LYS A 181 -14.66 -30.83 21.56
C LYS A 181 -14.60 -32.33 21.90
N PRO A 182 -15.27 -32.81 22.96
CA PRO A 182 -15.39 -34.24 23.18
C PRO A 182 -16.15 -34.84 22.01
N SER A 183 -15.73 -36.01 21.57
CA SER A 183 -16.48 -36.84 20.64
C SER A 183 -17.75 -37.31 21.36
N ASP A 184 -18.82 -36.55 21.23
CA ASP A 184 -20.19 -37.02 21.54
C ASP A 184 -20.75 -37.80 20.34
#